data_AF-A0A0C3MLW6-F1
#
_entry.id   AF-A0A0C3MLW6-F1
#
_cell.length_a   1.000
_cell.length_b   1.000
_cell.length_c   1.000
_cell.angle_alpha   90.00
_cell.angle_beta   90.00
_cell.angle_gamma   90.00
#
_symmetry.space_group_name_H-M   'P 1'
#
loop_
_entity.id
_entity.type
_entity.pdbx_description
1 polymer ?
#
loop_
_entity_poly.entity_id
_entity_poly.type
_entity_poly.pdbx_seq_one_letter_code
_entity_poly.pdbx_strand_id
1 'polypeptide(L)' 'MLNRQYGLSKGSNEAMFVIEAYRTLRDRGPYPADQVVKDLEGSFAFVIYDSQTGTVFAALGSDGGVKLYWG' A
#
# COMPACT_ATOMS: atom_id res chain seq x y z
N MET A 1 -14.42 1.54 -8.24
CA MET A 1 -15.41 1.40 -7.14
C MET A 1 -14.78 0.76 -5.88
N LEU A 2 -13.53 1.09 -5.53
CA LEU A 2 -12.83 0.48 -4.39
C LEU A 2 -13.09 1.19 -3.04
N ASN A 3 -13.41 2.49 -3.09
CA ASN A 3 -13.57 3.32 -1.88
C ASN A 3 -14.67 2.82 -0.93
N ARG A 4 -15.68 2.13 -1.47
CA ARG A 4 -16.84 1.63 -0.68
C ARG A 4 -16.57 0.27 -0.02
N GLN A 5 -15.70 -0.56 -0.60
CA GLN A 5 -15.35 -1.87 -0.02
C GLN A 5 -14.48 -1.73 1.22
N TYR A 6 -13.74 -0.62 1.35
CA TYR A 6 -12.86 -0.33 2.48
C TYR A 6 -13.37 0.78 3.42
N GLY A 7 -14.61 1.26 3.24
CA GLY A 7 -15.22 2.23 4.16
C GLY A 7 -14.58 3.63 4.16
N LEU A 8 -14.04 4.10 3.03
CA LEU A 8 -13.31 5.37 2.97
C LEU A 8 -14.25 6.55 2.72
N SER A 9 -14.35 7.47 3.69
CA SER A 9 -14.99 8.78 3.49
C SER A 9 -14.06 9.72 2.71
N LYS A 10 -14.65 10.58 1.88
CA LYS A 10 -13.97 11.61 1.06
C LYS A 10 -13.02 12.43 1.95
N GLY A 11 -11.71 12.26 1.78
CA GLY A 11 -10.67 12.88 2.61
C GLY A 11 -9.70 11.90 3.28
N SER A 12 -9.86 10.60 3.06
CA SER A 12 -8.93 9.58 3.55
C SER A 12 -7.59 9.67 2.81
N ASN A 13 -6.60 10.30 3.45
CA ASN A 13 -5.21 10.43 3.02
C ASN A 13 -4.68 9.11 2.43
N GLU A 14 -4.24 9.10 1.18
CA GLU A 14 -3.83 7.91 0.41
C GLU A 14 -2.78 7.09 1.18
N ALA A 15 -1.93 7.75 1.97
CA ALA A 15 -0.97 7.10 2.86
C ALA A 15 -1.65 6.19 3.92
N MET A 16 -2.76 6.63 4.51
CA MET A 16 -3.52 5.83 5.49
C MET A 16 -4.16 4.61 4.82
N PHE A 17 -4.62 4.74 3.58
CA PHE A 17 -5.16 3.62 2.82
C PHE A 17 -4.12 2.52 2.63
N VAL A 18 -2.91 2.89 2.18
CA VAL A 18 -1.82 1.93 1.95
C VAL A 18 -1.40 1.25 3.26
N ILE A 19 -1.32 2.00 4.37
CA ILE A 19 -1.00 1.45 5.69
C ILE A 19 -2.05 0.44 6.15
N GLU A 20 -3.34 0.78 6.06
CA GLU A 20 -4.42 -0.11 6.50
C GLU A 20 -4.55 -1.35 5.62
N ALA A 21 -4.38 -1.21 4.30
CA ALA A 21 -4.35 -2.34 3.38
C ALA A 21 -3.18 -3.29 3.68
N TYR A 22 -1.97 -2.75 3.92
CA TYR A 22 -0.78 -3.52 4.28
C TYR A 22 -1.01 -4.29 5.60
N ARG A 23 -1.48 -3.60 6.64
CA ARG A 23 -1.77 -4.21 7.95
C ARG A 23 -2.82 -5.32 7.82
N THR A 24 -3.89 -5.07 7.06
CA THR A 24 -4.98 -6.03 6.86
C THR A 24 -4.49 -7.32 6.19
N LEU A 25 -3.63 -7.24 5.18
CA LEU A 25 -3.09 -8.43 4.51
C LEU A 25 -2.09 -9.20 5.39
N ARG A 26 -1.19 -8.48 6.07
CA ARG A 26 -0.25 -9.06 7.02
C ARG A 26 -0.97 -9.85 8.11
N ASP A 27 -2.03 -9.27 8.68
CA ASP A 27 -2.73 -9.84 9.84
C ASP A 27 -3.67 -11.00 9.47
N ARG A 28 -4.12 -11.11 8.21
CA ARG A 28 -5.15 -12.08 7.82
C ARG A 28 -4.65 -13.42 7.28
N GLY A 29 -3.48 -13.50 6.65
CA GLY A 29 -2.93 -14.73 6.01
C GLY A 29 -3.85 -15.38 4.95
N PRO A 30 -3.36 -16.15 3.95
CA PRO A 30 -2.00 -16.35 3.44
C PRO A 30 -1.71 -15.40 2.26
N TYR A 31 -2.20 -14.16 2.31
CA TYR A 31 -2.09 -13.22 1.21
C TYR A 31 -0.82 -12.36 1.37
N PRO A 32 0.11 -12.39 0.40
CA PRO A 32 1.31 -11.58 0.47
C PRO A 32 0.97 -10.09 0.36
N ALA A 33 1.72 -9.26 1.08
CA ALA A 33 1.47 -7.81 1.18
C ALA A 33 1.63 -7.06 -0.16
N ASP A 34 2.24 -7.69 -1.16
CA ASP A 34 2.32 -7.20 -2.54
C ASP A 34 0.95 -7.12 -3.23
N GLN A 35 -0.08 -7.81 -2.73
CA GLN A 35 -1.44 -7.67 -3.25
C GLN A 35 -2.02 -6.28 -3.07
N VAL A 36 -1.58 -5.50 -2.05
CA VAL A 36 -1.97 -4.08 -1.92
C VAL A 36 -1.67 -3.32 -3.21
N VAL A 37 -0.57 -3.67 -3.88
CA VAL A 37 -0.06 -2.94 -5.05
C VAL A 37 -0.82 -3.30 -6.33
N LYS A 38 -1.40 -4.51 -6.40
CA LYS A 38 -2.09 -4.98 -7.62
C LYS A 38 -3.36 -4.19 -7.94
N ASP A 39 -4.02 -3.67 -6.92
CA ASP A 39 -5.28 -2.93 -7.06
C ASP A 39 -5.07 -1.41 -7.04
N LEU A 40 -3.83 -0.93 -6.92
CA LEU A 40 -3.48 0.49 -7.01
C LEU A 40 -3.29 0.89 -8.47
N GLU A 41 -4.06 1.90 -8.89
CA GLU A 41 -3.94 2.51 -10.22
C GLU A 41 -3.29 3.90 -10.12
N GLY A 42 -2.52 4.26 -11.14
CA GLY A 42 -1.86 5.56 -11.27
C GLY A 42 -0.41 5.58 -10.76
N SER A 43 0.16 6.78 -10.70
CA SER A 43 1.56 6.97 -10.34
C SER A 43 1.72 7.08 -8.84
N PHE A 44 2.45 6.15 -8.22
CA PHE A 44 2.69 6.13 -6.78
C PHE A 44 4.08 5.60 -6.46
N ALA A 45 4.63 6.02 -5.32
CA ALA A 45 5.76 5.37 -4.67
C ALA A 45 5.63 5.53 -3.15
N PHE A 46 5.92 4.47 -2.39
CA PHE A 46 5.87 4.55 -0.94
C PHE A 46 6.80 3.52 -0.28
N VAL A 47 7.05 3.75 1.01
CA VAL A 47 7.85 2.91 1.89
C VAL A 47 7.09 2.73 3.19
N ILE A 48 6.90 1.48 3.61
CA ILE A 48 6.31 1.12 4.90
C ILE A 48 7.37 0.42 5.73
N TYR A 49 7.57 0.90 6.95
CA TYR A 49 8.29 0.17 7.99
C TYR A 49 7.29 -0.45 8.95
N ASP A 50 7.31 -1.78 9.05
CA ASP A 50 6.52 -2.53 10.00
C ASP A 50 7.37 -2.87 11.23
N SER A 51 7.14 -2.15 12.33
CA SER A 51 7.83 -2.37 13.59
C SER A 51 7.46 -3.69 14.28
N GLN A 52 6.33 -4.31 13.94
CA GLN A 52 5.89 -5.57 14.56
C GLN A 52 6.67 -6.76 13.99
N THR A 53 6.97 -6.72 12.69
CA THR A 53 7.72 -7.78 11.99
C THR A 53 9.17 -7.40 11.71
N GLY A 54 9.54 -6.14 11.91
CA GLY A 54 10.86 -5.60 11.55
C GLY A 54 11.09 -5.54 10.03
N THR A 55 10.01 -5.50 9.23
CA THR A 55 10.11 -5.57 7.77
C THR A 55 9.92 -4.21 7.11
N VAL A 56 10.59 -4.02 5.97
CA VAL A 56 10.40 -2.86 5.10
C VAL A 56 9.72 -3.33 3.83
N PHE A 57 8.63 -2.65 3.47
CA PHE A 57 7.91 -2.87 2.22
C PHE A 57 7.98 -1.61 1.37
N ALA A 58 8.54 -1.74 0.17
CA ALA A 58 8.69 -0.65 -0.78
C ALA A 58 7.95 -0.99 -2.07
N ALA A 59 7.20 -0.04 -2.62
CA ALA A 59 6.49 -0.22 -3.87
C ALA A 59 6.56 1.03 -4.74
N LEU A 60 6.57 0.80 -6.05
CA LEU A 60 6.59 1.82 -7.09
C LEU A 60 5.58 1.42 -8.18
N GLY A 61 4.78 2.37 -8.64
CA GLY A 61 3.86 2.20 -9.75
C GLY A 61 4.60 1.86 -11.05
N SER A 62 4.04 0.96 -11.84
CA SER A 62 4.64 0.47 -13.10
C SER A 62 4.57 1.48 -14.26
N ASP A 63 3.84 2.59 -14.08
CA ASP A 63 3.65 3.63 -15.09
C ASP A 63 4.86 4.57 -15.26
N GLY A 64 5.83 4.50 -14.34
CA GLY A 64 7.03 5.33 -14.36
C GLY A 64 6.80 6.82 -14.07
N GLY A 65 5.59 7.20 -13.61
CA GLY A 65 5.24 8.59 -13.32
C GLY A 65 5.90 9.14 -12.06
N VAL A 66 6.30 8.27 -11.14
CA VAL A 66 7.06 8.59 -9.93
C VAL A 66 8.40 7.84 -9.97
N LYS A 67 9.44 8.38 -9.33
CA LYS A 67 10.73 7.69 -9.17
C LYS A 67 10.97 7.40 -7.69
N LEU A 68 11.45 6.19 -7.41
CA LEU A 68 11.88 5.76 -6.09
C LEU A 68 13.34 5.32 -6.18
N TYR A 69 14.20 5.92 -5.36
CA TYR A 69 15.63 5.62 -5.29
C TYR A 69 15.94 5.03 -3.92
N TRP A 70 16.77 3.98 -3.89
CA TRP A 70 17.18 3.27 -2.67
C TRP A 70 18.70 3.08 -2.67
N GLY A 71 19.33 3.18 -1.50
CA GLY A 71 20.77 3.06 -1.30
C GLY A 71 21.10 2.78 0.16
#